data_AF-A0A447PMT2-F1
#
_entry.id   AF-A0A447PMT2-F1
#
_cell.length_a   1.000
_cell.length_b   1.000
_cell.length_c   1.000
_cell.angle_alpha   90.00
_cell.angle_beta   90.00
_cell.angle_gamma   90.00
#
_symmetry.space_group_name_H-M   'P 1'
#
loop_
_entity.id
_entity.type
_entity.pdbx_description
1 polymer ?
#
loop_
_entity_poly.entity_id
_entity_poly.type
_entity_poly.pdbx_seq_one_letter_code
_entity_poly.pdbx_strand_id
1 'polypeptide(L)'
;MLFLAVMVAVCAILGSLAMGMMFDSQHIPDDLMTNGQYYAFQKLGEYYHMGNSLMVIYAIANTLGQIAALVFSIDAPLKVLLGDADSKYIPQRLCRTNASGTPVNGYLLTLVLVAILIMLPTLGIGDMNNLYKWLLNLNSVVMPLRYLWVFVAFIAVIRLAQKYKPEYVFIRNRTLALTVGIWCFAFTAFACLTGIFPKMEAFTPEWTFQLTLNIVTPFVLVGLGLIFPLLARRNT
;
A
#
# COMPACT_ATOMS: atom_id res chain seq x y z
N MET A 1 2.48 -8.59 18.77
CA MET A 1 2.59 -7.41 17.88
C MET A 1 3.92 -6.68 18.02
N LEU A 2 4.32 -6.20 19.21
CA LEU A 2 5.61 -5.51 19.40
C LEU A 2 6.84 -6.33 18.95
N PHE A 3 6.93 -7.61 19.32
CA PHE A 3 8.03 -8.48 18.89
C PHE A 3 8.14 -8.61 17.36
N LEU A 4 7.00 -8.79 16.67
CA LEU A 4 6.95 -8.84 15.21
C LEU A 4 7.41 -7.53 14.58
N ALA A 5 7.00 -6.39 15.13
CA ALA A 5 7.43 -5.08 14.66
C ALA A 5 8.95 -4.89 14.80
N VAL A 6 9.53 -5.31 15.94
CA VAL A 6 10.98 -5.28 16.17
C VAL A 6 11.72 -6.18 15.16
N MET A 7 11.23 -7.39 14.94
CA MET A 7 11.84 -8.31 13.98
C MET A 7 11.85 -7.73 12.56
N VAL A 8 10.72 -7.17 12.10
CA VAL A 8 10.62 -6.52 10.79
C VAL A 8 11.59 -5.33 10.70
N ALA A 9 11.68 -4.51 11.73
CA ALA A 9 12.60 -3.37 11.77
C ALA A 9 14.07 -3.81 11.67
N VAL A 10 14.46 -4.85 12.42
CA VAL A 10 15.82 -5.40 12.37
C VAL A 10 16.14 -5.94 10.97
N CYS A 11 15.23 -6.72 10.37
CA CYS A 11 15.42 -7.23 9.00
C CYS A 11 15.57 -6.10 7.99
N ALA A 12 14.75 -5.05 8.08
CA ALA A 12 14.82 -3.90 7.18
C ALA A 12 16.13 -3.12 7.33
N ILE A 13 16.60 -2.92 8.56
CA ILE A 13 17.88 -2.25 8.84
C ILE A 13 19.03 -3.06 8.28
N LEU A 14 19.10 -4.36 8.57
CA LEU A 14 20.17 -5.24 8.07
C LEU A 14 20.18 -5.31 6.55
N GLY A 15 19.01 -5.42 5.91
CA GLY A 15 18.90 -5.38 4.44
C GLY A 15 19.38 -4.06 3.85
N SER A 16 19.00 -2.93 4.47
CA SER A 16 19.43 -1.60 4.02
C SER A 16 20.94 -1.39 4.20
N LEU A 17 21.50 -1.86 5.32
CA LEU A 17 22.95 -1.83 5.56
C LEU A 17 23.71 -2.68 4.55
N ALA A 18 23.22 -3.89 4.24
CA ALA A 18 23.82 -4.74 3.22
C ALA A 18 23.84 -4.05 1.85
N MET A 19 22.72 -3.46 1.44
CA MET A 19 22.65 -2.67 0.21
C MET A 19 23.62 -1.47 0.23
N GLY A 20 23.67 -0.72 1.34
CA GLY A 20 24.58 0.42 1.48
C GLY A 20 26.08 0.05 1.44
N MET A 21 26.44 -1.18 1.83
CA MET A 21 27.83 -1.66 1.72
C MET A 21 28.18 -2.15 0.29
N MET A 22 27.18 -2.56 -0.50
CA MET A 22 27.38 -3.14 -1.83
C MET A 22 27.30 -2.12 -2.97
N PHE A 23 26.65 -0.98 -2.76
CA PHE A 23 26.45 0.05 -3.78
C PHE A 23 27.13 1.35 -3.38
N ASP A 24 27.82 1.97 -4.35
CA ASP A 24 28.38 3.31 -4.18
C ASP A 24 27.24 4.33 -4.11
N SER A 25 27.23 5.14 -3.06
CA SER A 25 26.22 6.18 -2.85
C SER A 25 26.40 7.37 -3.79
N GLN A 26 27.57 7.51 -4.44
CA GLN A 26 27.83 8.58 -5.41
C GLN A 26 27.38 8.23 -6.83
N HIS A 27 27.23 6.94 -7.14
CA HIS A 27 26.83 6.43 -8.46
C HIS A 27 25.71 5.40 -8.33
N ILE A 28 24.54 5.87 -7.91
CA ILE A 28 23.35 5.03 -7.76
C ILE A 28 22.73 4.79 -9.14
N PRO A 29 22.58 3.53 -9.60
CA PRO A 29 21.85 3.24 -10.83
C PRO A 29 20.41 3.75 -10.75
N ASP A 30 19.90 4.34 -11.83
CA ASP A 30 18.55 4.93 -11.87
C ASP A 30 17.42 3.92 -11.59
N ASP A 31 17.69 2.65 -11.86
CA ASP A 31 16.82 1.50 -11.68
C ASP A 31 17.12 0.69 -10.41
N LEU A 32 18.00 1.17 -9.52
CA LEU A 32 18.34 0.45 -8.28
C LEU A 32 17.11 0.15 -7.43
N MET A 33 16.09 1.00 -7.46
CA MET A 33 14.83 0.77 -6.73
C MET A 33 14.05 -0.44 -7.27
N THR A 34 14.23 -0.78 -8.54
CA THR A 34 13.54 -1.88 -9.23
C THR A 34 14.42 -3.14 -9.25
N ASN A 35 15.70 -2.98 -9.56
CA ASN A 35 16.62 -4.08 -9.85
C ASN A 35 17.72 -4.28 -8.80
N GLY A 36 17.80 -3.44 -7.78
CA GLY A 36 18.93 -3.42 -6.85
C GLY A 36 19.16 -4.74 -6.12
N GLN A 37 18.10 -5.48 -5.81
CA GLN A 37 18.23 -6.81 -5.21
C GLN A 37 18.95 -7.79 -6.15
N TYR A 38 18.62 -7.77 -7.45
CA TYR A 38 19.26 -8.61 -8.45
C TYR A 38 20.73 -8.25 -8.61
N TYR A 39 21.05 -6.95 -8.67
CA TYR A 39 22.43 -6.45 -8.72
C TYR A 39 23.22 -6.83 -7.48
N ALA A 40 22.61 -6.85 -6.30
CA ALA A 40 23.26 -7.28 -5.08
C ALA A 40 23.67 -8.76 -5.19
N PHE A 41 22.76 -9.64 -5.60
CA PHE A 41 23.08 -11.06 -5.78
C PHE A 41 24.06 -11.31 -6.93
N GLN A 42 24.06 -10.47 -7.96
CA GLN A 42 25.07 -10.52 -9.02
C GLN A 42 26.46 -10.17 -8.48
N LYS A 43 26.63 -9.04 -7.79
CA LYS A 43 27.90 -8.66 -7.17
C LYS A 43 28.40 -9.70 -6.17
N LEU A 44 27.49 -10.31 -5.41
CA LEU A 44 27.82 -11.40 -4.50
C LEU A 44 28.34 -12.63 -5.27
N GLY A 45 27.71 -12.97 -6.39
CA GLY A 45 28.14 -14.05 -7.25
C GLY A 45 29.50 -13.80 -7.91
N GLU A 46 29.79 -12.56 -8.30
CA GLU A 46 31.12 -12.14 -8.77
C GLU A 46 32.17 -12.28 -7.66
N TYR A 47 31.86 -11.85 -6.44
CA TYR A 47 32.76 -11.97 -5.29
C TYR A 47 33.11 -13.42 -4.94
N TYR A 48 32.15 -14.34 -5.01
CA TYR A 48 32.36 -15.77 -4.75
C TYR A 48 32.80 -16.57 -5.99
N HIS A 49 33.11 -15.92 -7.12
CA HIS A 49 33.44 -16.57 -8.40
C HIS A 49 32.34 -17.52 -8.94
N MET A 50 31.10 -17.33 -8.50
CA MET A 50 29.92 -18.07 -8.94
C MET A 50 29.19 -17.39 -10.12
N GLY A 51 29.69 -16.24 -10.58
CA GLY A 51 29.11 -15.45 -11.67
C GLY A 51 27.65 -15.11 -11.42
N ASN A 52 26.80 -15.21 -12.45
CA ASN A 52 25.39 -14.82 -12.36
C ASN A 52 24.47 -15.88 -11.74
N SER A 53 25.01 -17.01 -11.27
CA SER A 53 24.19 -18.12 -10.75
C SER A 53 23.31 -17.71 -9.55
N LEU A 54 23.87 -16.96 -8.59
CA LEU A 54 23.13 -16.47 -7.43
C LEU A 54 22.00 -15.51 -7.81
N MET A 55 22.25 -14.62 -8.79
CA MET A 55 21.22 -13.72 -9.32
C MET A 55 20.06 -14.50 -9.96
N VAL A 56 20.34 -15.54 -10.74
CA VAL A 56 19.30 -16.36 -11.40
C VAL A 56 18.48 -17.13 -10.38
N ILE A 57 19.12 -17.75 -9.38
CA ILE A 57 18.42 -18.47 -8.30
C ILE A 57 17.50 -17.50 -7.54
N TYR A 58 18.02 -16.32 -7.20
CA TYR A 58 17.24 -15.28 -6.56
C TYR A 58 16.06 -14.82 -7.43
N ALA A 59 16.28 -14.65 -8.74
CA ALA A 59 15.23 -14.23 -9.66
C ALA A 59 14.06 -15.21 -9.71
N ILE A 60 14.34 -16.51 -9.74
CA ILE A 60 13.31 -17.56 -9.72
C ILE A 60 12.57 -17.54 -8.38
N ALA A 61 13.30 -17.48 -7.27
CA ALA A 61 12.70 -17.44 -5.93
C ALA A 61 11.81 -16.21 -5.74
N ASN A 62 12.28 -15.02 -6.16
CA ASN A 62 11.52 -13.78 -6.08
C ASN A 62 10.28 -13.85 -6.97
N THR A 63 10.39 -14.39 -8.19
CA THR A 63 9.24 -14.53 -9.10
C THR A 63 8.15 -15.41 -8.48
N LEU A 64 8.52 -16.58 -7.95
CA LEU A 64 7.58 -17.47 -7.27
C LEU A 64 6.96 -16.82 -6.03
N GLY A 65 7.78 -16.13 -5.23
CA GLY A 65 7.32 -15.41 -4.04
C GLY A 65 6.33 -14.29 -4.36
N GLN A 66 6.61 -13.48 -5.38
CA GLN A 66 5.73 -12.39 -5.80
C GLN A 66 4.42 -12.90 -6.40
N ILE A 67 4.45 -13.99 -7.17
CA ILE A 67 3.22 -14.64 -7.67
C ILE A 67 2.35 -15.10 -6.50
N ALA A 68 2.95 -15.77 -5.50
CA ALA A 68 2.22 -16.22 -4.32
C ALA A 68 1.62 -15.04 -3.52
N ALA A 69 2.41 -13.99 -3.31
CA ALA A 69 1.97 -12.78 -2.62
C ALA A 69 0.83 -12.07 -3.37
N LEU A 70 0.89 -12.02 -4.70
CA LEU A 70 -0.15 -11.42 -5.53
C LEU A 70 -1.48 -12.18 -5.40
N VAL A 71 -1.45 -13.51 -5.51
CA VAL A 71 -2.66 -14.35 -5.37
C VAL A 71 -3.33 -14.12 -4.00
N PHE A 72 -2.54 -14.13 -2.93
CA PHE A 72 -3.06 -13.90 -1.58
C PHE A 72 -3.60 -12.48 -1.39
N SER A 73 -2.90 -11.48 -1.93
CA SER A 73 -3.26 -10.06 -1.80
C SER A 73 -4.54 -9.69 -2.56
N ILE A 74 -4.96 -10.49 -3.55
CA ILE A 74 -6.24 -10.29 -4.23
C ILE A 74 -7.37 -11.00 -3.48
N ASP A 75 -7.18 -12.27 -3.10
CA ASP A 75 -8.26 -13.09 -2.54
C ASP A 75 -8.66 -12.66 -1.12
N ALA A 76 -7.67 -12.45 -0.23
CA ALA A 76 -7.97 -12.20 1.18
C ALA A 76 -8.70 -10.86 1.39
N PRO A 77 -8.24 -9.71 0.86
CA PRO A 77 -8.94 -8.43 1.06
C PRO A 77 -10.32 -8.42 0.40
N LEU A 78 -10.49 -9.08 -0.74
CA LEU A 78 -11.78 -9.12 -1.43
C LEU A 78 -12.81 -9.94 -0.65
N LYS A 79 -12.40 -11.08 -0.09
CA LYS A 79 -13.26 -11.90 0.79
C LYS A 79 -13.62 -11.17 2.07
N VAL A 80 -12.68 -10.44 2.69
CA VAL A 80 -12.98 -9.61 3.87
C VAL A 80 -13.95 -8.48 3.51
N LEU A 81 -13.76 -7.82 2.37
CA LEU A 81 -14.61 -6.72 1.92
C LEU A 81 -16.05 -7.17 1.60
N LEU A 82 -16.20 -8.30 0.91
CA LEU A 82 -17.49 -8.79 0.42
C LEU A 82 -18.18 -9.79 1.35
N GLY A 83 -17.42 -10.45 2.22
CA GLY A 83 -17.93 -11.45 3.18
C GLY A 83 -18.66 -10.81 4.35
N ASP A 84 -18.15 -9.68 4.87
CA ASP A 84 -18.79 -8.90 5.94
C ASP A 84 -19.56 -7.67 5.41
N ALA A 85 -19.90 -7.71 4.12
CA ALA A 85 -20.58 -6.62 3.43
C ALA A 85 -22.01 -6.45 3.93
N ASP A 86 -22.26 -5.39 4.71
CA ASP A 86 -23.63 -4.96 4.98
C ASP A 86 -24.29 -4.49 3.67
N SER A 87 -25.42 -5.12 3.34
CA SER A 87 -26.25 -4.83 2.16
C SER A 87 -26.64 -3.36 2.00
N LYS A 88 -26.55 -2.56 3.08
CA LYS A 88 -26.77 -1.11 3.08
C LYS A 88 -25.64 -0.30 2.45
N TYR A 89 -24.42 -0.83 2.43
CA TYR A 89 -23.22 -0.11 1.99
C TYR A 89 -22.55 -0.72 0.75
N ILE A 90 -22.79 -2.00 0.45
CA ILE A 90 -22.24 -2.67 -0.72
C ILE A 90 -23.39 -3.22 -1.58
N PRO A 91 -23.42 -2.93 -2.90
CA PRO A 91 -24.49 -3.41 -3.75
C PRO A 91 -24.45 -4.94 -3.87
N GLN A 92 -25.60 -5.60 -3.68
CA GLN A 92 -25.73 -7.07 -3.69
C GLN A 92 -25.22 -7.73 -4.99
N ARG A 93 -25.16 -6.99 -6.10
CA ARG A 93 -24.57 -7.46 -7.36
C ARG A 93 -23.08 -7.80 -7.22
N LEU A 94 -22.32 -7.09 -6.37
CA LEU A 94 -20.89 -7.35 -6.12
C LEU A 94 -20.68 -8.55 -5.19
N CYS A 95 -21.63 -8.82 -4.29
CA CYS A 95 -21.59 -9.95 -3.36
C CYS A 95 -22.03 -11.28 -3.99
N ARG A 96 -22.39 -11.32 -5.28
CA ARG A 96 -22.75 -12.58 -5.94
C ARG A 96 -21.55 -13.52 -6.02
N THR A 97 -21.68 -14.67 -5.37
CA THR A 97 -20.70 -15.75 -5.36
C THR A 97 -21.05 -16.84 -6.37
N ASN A 98 -20.03 -17.52 -6.89
CA ASN A 98 -20.20 -18.73 -7.70
C ASN A 98 -20.32 -19.97 -6.81
N ALA A 99 -20.52 -21.15 -7.40
CA ALA A 99 -20.65 -22.44 -6.69
C ALA A 99 -19.49 -22.75 -5.71
N SER A 100 -18.31 -22.20 -5.93
CA SER A 100 -17.13 -22.34 -5.05
C SER A 100 -17.02 -21.28 -3.95
N GLY A 101 -18.05 -20.45 -3.73
CA GLY A 101 -18.05 -19.38 -2.73
C GLY A 101 -17.24 -18.14 -3.11
N THR A 102 -16.77 -18.05 -4.35
CA THR A 102 -15.90 -16.98 -4.85
C THR A 102 -16.71 -15.81 -5.42
N PRO A 103 -16.51 -14.55 -4.99
CA PRO A 103 -17.26 -13.39 -5.47
C PRO A 103 -16.77 -12.89 -6.84
N VAL A 104 -17.33 -13.43 -7.92
CA VAL A 104 -16.87 -13.21 -9.32
C VAL A 104 -16.89 -11.72 -9.71
N ASN A 105 -17.95 -11.00 -9.36
CA ASN A 105 -18.08 -9.58 -9.70
C ASN A 105 -17.12 -8.70 -8.89
N GLY A 106 -16.73 -9.15 -7.70
CA GLY A 106 -15.69 -8.52 -6.90
C GLY A 106 -14.32 -8.59 -7.58
N TYR A 107 -13.97 -9.77 -8.10
CA TYR A 107 -12.72 -9.95 -8.84
C TYR A 107 -12.68 -9.12 -10.12
N LEU A 108 -13.80 -9.05 -10.85
CA LEU A 108 -13.91 -8.23 -12.05
C LEU A 108 -13.74 -6.74 -11.73
N LEU A 109 -14.34 -6.26 -10.64
CA LEU A 109 -14.16 -4.88 -10.17
C LEU A 109 -12.68 -4.59 -9.87
N THR A 110 -12.01 -5.47 -9.13
CA THR A 110 -10.58 -5.31 -8.82
C THR A 110 -9.74 -5.30 -10.10
N LEU A 111 -10.05 -6.18 -11.07
CA LEU A 111 -9.36 -6.21 -12.36
C LEU A 111 -9.51 -4.89 -13.11
N VAL A 112 -10.72 -4.33 -13.19
CA VAL A 112 -10.98 -3.05 -13.86
C VAL A 112 -10.25 -1.91 -13.15
N LEU A 113 -10.30 -1.86 -11.81
CA LEU A 113 -9.63 -0.82 -11.03
C LEU A 113 -8.11 -0.87 -11.20
N VAL A 114 -7.51 -2.07 -11.11
CA VAL A 114 -6.07 -2.26 -11.29
C VAL A 114 -5.66 -1.93 -12.73
N ALA A 115 -6.45 -2.35 -13.73
CA ALA A 115 -6.18 -2.04 -15.13
C ALA A 115 -6.17 -0.52 -15.38
N ILE A 116 -7.15 0.21 -14.85
CA ILE A 116 -7.18 1.68 -14.95
C ILE A 116 -5.99 2.31 -14.23
N LEU A 117 -5.66 1.83 -13.03
CA LEU A 117 -4.57 2.36 -12.23
C LEU A 117 -3.20 2.15 -12.90
N ILE A 118 -3.03 1.07 -13.67
CA ILE A 118 -1.81 0.82 -14.45
C ILE A 118 -1.82 1.59 -15.78
N MET A 119 -2.95 1.63 -16.49
CA MET A 119 -3.03 2.23 -17.83
C MET A 119 -3.07 3.76 -17.83
N LEU A 120 -3.70 4.39 -16.84
CA LEU A 120 -3.84 5.84 -16.82
C LEU A 120 -2.47 6.55 -16.68
N PRO A 121 -1.56 6.09 -15.79
CA PRO A 121 -0.22 6.67 -15.67
C PRO A 121 0.69 6.35 -16.87
N THR A 122 0.57 5.20 -17.55
CA THR A 122 1.42 4.89 -18.72
C THR A 122 1.21 5.85 -19.88
N LEU A 123 0.04 6.50 -19.98
CA LEU A 123 -0.24 7.50 -21.00
C LEU A 123 0.50 8.83 -20.78
N GLY A 124 0.97 9.11 -19.56
CA GLY A 124 1.69 10.34 -19.21
C GLY A 124 3.09 10.13 -18.64
N ILE A 125 3.40 8.94 -18.14
CA ILE A 125 4.71 8.53 -17.61
C ILE A 125 5.32 7.57 -18.65
N GLY A 126 6.22 8.08 -19.48
CA GLY A 126 6.83 7.33 -20.58
C GLY A 126 7.91 6.32 -20.18
N ASP A 127 8.33 6.31 -18.90
CA ASP A 127 9.37 5.44 -18.38
C ASP A 127 8.84 4.48 -17.30
N MET A 128 9.14 3.19 -17.45
CA MET A 128 8.76 2.13 -16.50
C MET A 128 9.34 2.36 -15.11
N ASN A 129 10.56 2.88 -15.00
CA ASN A 129 11.16 3.17 -13.69
C ASN A 129 10.43 4.31 -12.99
N ASN A 130 10.08 5.36 -13.73
CA ASN A 130 9.29 6.46 -13.19
C ASN A 130 7.87 6.02 -12.83
N LEU A 131 7.26 5.13 -13.61
CA LEU A 131 5.96 4.54 -13.28
C LEU A 131 6.03 3.72 -11.99
N TYR A 132 7.07 2.90 -11.83
CA TYR A 132 7.29 2.14 -10.60
C TYR A 132 7.51 3.05 -9.38
N LYS A 133 8.36 4.07 -9.51
CA LYS A 133 8.59 5.09 -8.47
C LYS A 133 7.29 5.82 -8.11
N TRP A 134 6.48 6.17 -9.10
CA TRP A 134 5.18 6.79 -8.90
C TRP A 134 4.20 5.86 -8.18
N LEU A 135 4.09 4.59 -8.56
CA LEU A 135 3.25 3.60 -7.88
C LEU A 135 3.65 3.42 -6.41
N LEU A 136 4.95 3.35 -6.13
CA LEU A 136 5.47 3.32 -4.76
C LEU A 136 5.10 4.59 -3.98
N ASN A 137 5.23 5.76 -4.61
CA ASN A 137 4.88 7.02 -3.97
C ASN A 137 3.37 7.11 -3.68
N LEU A 138 2.53 6.73 -4.66
CA LEU A 138 1.08 6.66 -4.48
C LEU A 138 0.71 5.70 -3.35
N ASN A 139 1.33 4.52 -3.28
CA ASN A 139 1.10 3.57 -2.19
C ASN A 139 1.43 4.19 -0.83
N SER A 140 2.54 4.94 -0.75
CA SER A 140 2.97 5.64 0.46
C SER A 140 2.00 6.73 0.93
N VAL A 141 1.12 7.23 0.05
CA VAL A 141 0.07 8.20 0.38
C VAL A 141 -1.27 7.50 0.66
N VAL A 142 -1.68 6.56 -0.20
CA VAL A 142 -2.99 5.90 -0.11
C VAL A 142 -3.07 4.96 1.10
N MET A 143 -2.01 4.21 1.40
CA MET A 143 -2.00 3.29 2.55
C MET A 143 -2.18 4.05 3.87
N PRO A 144 -1.44 5.14 4.17
CA PRO A 144 -1.62 5.86 5.43
C PRO A 144 -2.91 6.69 5.47
N LEU A 145 -3.41 7.17 4.33
CA LEU A 145 -4.68 7.91 4.26
C LEU A 145 -5.85 7.11 4.85
N ARG A 146 -5.91 5.79 4.61
CA ARG A 146 -6.94 4.92 5.20
C ARG A 146 -6.83 4.85 6.73
N TYR A 147 -5.62 4.93 7.27
CA TYR A 147 -5.38 4.87 8.71
C TYR A 147 -5.77 6.17 9.43
N LEU A 148 -5.83 7.31 8.72
CA LEU A 148 -6.38 8.55 9.30
C LEU A 148 -7.81 8.34 9.79
N TRP A 149 -8.64 7.63 9.02
CA TRP A 149 -10.01 7.29 9.44
C TRP A 149 -10.04 6.38 10.67
N VAL A 150 -9.10 5.42 10.75
CA VAL A 150 -8.95 4.54 11.92
C VAL A 150 -8.58 5.35 13.16
N PHE A 151 -7.65 6.31 13.05
CA PHE A 151 -7.28 7.17 14.17
C PHE A 151 -8.40 8.13 14.59
N VAL A 152 -9.15 8.69 13.64
CA VAL A 152 -10.34 9.50 13.93
C VAL A 152 -11.38 8.66 14.68
N ALA A 153 -11.66 7.44 14.21
CA ALA A 153 -12.57 6.52 14.87
C ALA A 153 -12.08 6.16 16.29
N PHE A 154 -10.78 5.90 16.46
CA PHE A 154 -10.18 5.62 17.77
C PHE A 154 -10.36 6.79 18.76
N ILE A 155 -10.08 8.02 18.32
CA ILE A 155 -10.28 9.23 19.15
C ILE A 155 -11.76 9.39 19.50
N ALA A 156 -12.66 9.16 18.55
CA ALA A 156 -14.11 9.24 18.77
C ALA A 156 -14.59 8.19 19.79
N VAL A 157 -14.12 6.94 19.68
CA VAL A 157 -14.44 5.86 20.62
C VAL A 157 -13.96 6.21 22.03
N ILE A 158 -12.74 6.75 22.20
CA ILE A 158 -12.23 7.17 23.52
C ILE A 158 -13.04 8.33 24.11
N ARG A 159 -13.52 9.26 23.28
CA ARG A 159 -14.40 10.36 23.71
C ARG A 159 -15.80 9.85 24.10
N LEU A 160 -16.29 8.82 23.43
CA LEU A 160 -17.60 8.19 23.67
C LEU A 160 -17.54 6.98 24.61
N ALA A 161 -16.37 6.65 25.16
CA ALA A 161 -16.11 5.44 25.95
C ALA A 161 -16.99 5.29 27.20
N GLN A 162 -17.65 6.37 27.66
CA GLN A 162 -18.64 6.30 28.74
C GLN A 162 -19.91 5.52 28.34
N LYS A 163 -20.18 5.34 27.04
CA LYS A 163 -21.35 4.61 26.52
C LYS A 163 -21.09 3.14 26.19
N TYR A 164 -19.84 2.70 26.12
CA TYR A 164 -19.47 1.37 25.61
C TYR A 164 -18.51 0.67 26.58
N LYS A 165 -18.73 -0.63 26.84
CA LYS A 165 -17.77 -1.46 27.59
C LYS A 165 -16.80 -2.11 26.61
N PRO A 166 -15.54 -1.66 26.51
CA PRO A 166 -14.55 -2.27 25.65
C PRO A 166 -14.11 -3.63 26.23
N GLU A 167 -14.07 -4.66 25.38
CA GLU A 167 -13.55 -6.00 25.74
C GLU A 167 -12.02 -6.01 25.86
N TYR A 168 -11.34 -5.12 25.13
CA TYR A 168 -9.90 -4.93 25.15
C TYR A 168 -9.52 -3.46 25.29
N VAL A 169 -8.61 -3.14 26.20
CA VAL A 169 -8.11 -1.78 26.46
C VAL A 169 -6.59 -1.77 26.39
N PHE A 170 -6.04 -1.13 25.36
CA PHE A 170 -4.59 -1.00 25.18
C PHE A 170 -3.96 0.00 26.18
N ILE A 171 -4.57 1.18 26.34
CA ILE A 171 -4.12 2.21 27.30
C ILE A 171 -5.26 2.50 28.27
N ARG A 172 -5.02 2.19 29.55
CA ARG A 172 -6.02 2.36 30.63
C ARG A 172 -6.27 3.83 30.97
N ASN A 173 -5.27 4.69 30.77
CA ASN A 173 -5.37 6.13 31.01
C ASN A 173 -5.94 6.85 29.77
N ARG A 174 -7.16 7.38 29.92
CA ARG A 174 -7.90 8.06 28.84
C ARG A 174 -7.15 9.23 28.23
N THR A 175 -6.47 10.04 29.05
CA THR A 175 -5.73 11.21 28.58
C THR A 175 -4.53 10.78 27.76
N LEU A 176 -3.77 9.79 28.21
CA LEU A 176 -2.65 9.23 27.45
C LEU A 176 -3.12 8.58 26.14
N ALA A 177 -4.21 7.83 26.17
CA ALA A 177 -4.78 7.20 24.98
C ALA A 177 -5.17 8.24 23.92
N LEU A 178 -5.78 9.36 24.35
CA LEU A 178 -6.17 10.45 23.47
C LEU A 178 -4.95 11.21 22.92
N THR A 179 -3.94 11.49 23.76
CA THR A 179 -2.69 12.13 23.30
C THR A 179 -1.98 11.27 22.26
N VAL A 180 -1.84 9.96 22.50
CA VAL A 180 -1.23 9.04 21.54
C VAL A 180 -2.04 8.97 20.24
N GLY A 181 -3.37 8.88 20.32
CA GLY A 181 -4.23 8.88 19.14
C GLY A 181 -4.10 10.15 18.30
N ILE A 182 -4.11 11.33 18.92
CA ILE A 182 -3.93 12.62 18.24
C ILE A 182 -2.52 12.71 17.63
N TRP A 183 -1.49 12.29 18.36
CA TRP A 183 -0.12 12.30 17.87
C TRP A 183 0.04 11.39 16.64
N CYS A 184 -0.49 10.16 16.68
CA CYS A 184 -0.47 9.25 15.54
C CYS A 184 -1.23 9.80 14.34
N PHE A 185 -2.39 10.43 14.57
CA PHE A 185 -3.16 11.09 13.52
C PHE A 185 -2.36 12.24 12.88
N ALA A 186 -1.81 13.14 13.69
CA ALA A 186 -1.05 14.30 13.22
C ALA A 186 0.21 13.87 12.45
N PHE A 187 0.95 12.91 12.97
CA PHE A 187 2.15 12.37 12.31
C PHE A 187 1.81 11.71 10.98
N THR A 188 0.73 10.92 10.93
CA THR A 188 0.29 10.25 9.71
C THR A 188 -0.21 11.27 8.68
N ALA A 189 -0.96 12.28 9.12
CA ALA A 189 -1.43 13.35 8.24
C ALA A 189 -0.26 14.14 7.65
N PHE A 190 0.75 14.45 8.46
CA PHE A 190 1.98 15.07 8.00
C PHE A 190 2.74 14.20 6.98
N ALA A 191 2.85 12.89 7.23
CA ALA A 191 3.47 11.95 6.30
C ALA A 191 2.69 11.86 4.96
N CYS A 192 1.35 11.86 5.01
CA CYS A 192 0.54 11.89 3.79
C CYS A 192 0.75 13.19 2.99
N LEU A 193 0.74 14.34 3.68
CA LEU A 193 0.92 15.65 3.02
C LEU A 193 2.29 15.76 2.35
N THR A 194 3.33 15.29 3.02
CA THR A 194 4.69 15.29 2.46
C THR A 194 4.87 14.24 1.35
N GLY A 195 4.17 13.10 1.42
CA GLY A 195 4.19 12.06 0.39
C GLY A 195 3.49 12.44 -0.93
N ILE A 196 2.54 13.39 -0.91
CA ILE A 196 1.87 13.84 -2.13
C ILE A 196 2.86 14.49 -3.12
N PHE A 197 3.89 15.18 -2.61
CA PHE A 197 4.87 15.86 -3.43
C PHE A 197 5.78 14.86 -4.17
N PRO A 198 5.84 14.90 -5.51
CA PRO A 198 6.75 14.05 -6.29
C PRO A 198 8.21 14.36 -5.94
N LYS A 199 9.01 13.30 -5.78
CA LYS A 199 10.45 13.37 -5.46
C LYS A 199 11.29 13.44 -6.75
N MET A 200 10.96 14.40 -7.61
CA MET A 200 11.65 14.67 -8.88
C MET A 200 11.84 16.18 -9.05
N GLU A 201 12.54 16.61 -10.10
CA GLU A 201 12.75 18.03 -10.38
C GLU A 201 11.44 18.80 -10.40
N ALA A 202 11.35 19.81 -9.54
CA ALA A 202 10.17 20.63 -9.37
C ALA A 202 9.87 21.42 -10.64
N PHE A 203 8.58 21.63 -10.93
CA PHE A 203 8.08 22.44 -12.06
C PHE A 203 8.31 21.86 -13.48
N THR A 204 8.62 20.57 -13.60
CA THR A 204 8.55 19.87 -14.89
C THR A 204 7.11 19.47 -15.23
N PRO A 205 6.74 19.31 -16.52
CA PRO A 205 5.42 18.81 -16.91
C PRO A 205 5.10 17.45 -16.26
N GLU A 206 6.10 16.57 -16.17
CA GLU A 206 5.98 15.27 -15.50
C GLU A 206 5.73 15.41 -13.99
N TRP A 207 6.39 16.35 -13.31
CA TRP A 207 6.13 16.65 -11.90
C TRP A 207 4.69 17.11 -11.67
N THR A 208 4.19 18.02 -12.53
CA THR A 208 2.79 18.49 -12.42
C THR A 208 1.79 17.36 -12.68
N PHE A 209 2.08 16.46 -13.61
CA PHE A 209 1.25 15.30 -13.90
C PHE A 209 1.24 14.31 -12.73
N GLN A 210 2.41 13.94 -12.19
CA GLN A 210 2.51 13.05 -11.03
C GLN A 210 1.88 13.64 -9.78
N LEU A 211 2.06 14.95 -9.52
CA LEU A 211 1.41 15.64 -8.41
C LEU A 211 -0.11 15.58 -8.55
N THR A 212 -0.62 15.87 -9.75
CA THR A 212 -2.05 15.79 -10.05
C THR A 212 -2.58 14.38 -9.81
N LEU A 213 -1.88 13.35 -10.30
CA LEU A 213 -2.25 11.96 -10.07
C LEU A 213 -2.21 11.55 -8.60
N ASN A 214 -1.21 12.01 -7.84
CA ASN A 214 -1.08 11.75 -6.41
C ASN A 214 -2.21 12.38 -5.59
N ILE A 215 -2.82 13.45 -6.08
CA ILE A 215 -3.98 14.09 -5.45
C ILE A 215 -5.26 13.42 -5.93
N VAL A 216 -5.48 13.36 -7.25
CA VAL A 216 -6.73 12.88 -7.86
C VAL A 216 -6.98 11.42 -7.53
N THR A 217 -5.96 10.55 -7.59
CA THR A 217 -6.15 9.11 -7.42
C THR A 217 -6.70 8.75 -6.03
N PRO A 218 -6.13 9.23 -4.90
CA PRO A 218 -6.73 9.03 -3.59
C PRO A 218 -8.16 9.58 -3.47
N PHE A 219 -8.45 10.76 -4.03
CA PHE A 219 -9.80 11.33 -4.01
C PHE A 219 -10.81 10.47 -4.78
N VAL A 220 -10.42 9.96 -5.96
CA VAL A 220 -11.25 9.02 -6.74
C VAL A 220 -11.48 7.72 -5.96
N LEU A 221 -10.45 7.15 -5.34
CA LEU A 221 -10.56 5.92 -4.55
C LEU A 221 -11.47 6.11 -3.31
N VAL A 222 -11.34 7.23 -2.60
CA VAL A 222 -12.26 7.58 -1.49
C VAL A 222 -13.67 7.82 -2.01
N GLY A 223 -13.80 8.51 -3.14
CA GLY A 223 -15.08 8.76 -3.81
C GLY A 223 -15.81 7.47 -4.19
N LEU A 224 -15.10 6.48 -4.73
CA LEU A 224 -15.65 5.15 -5.01
C LEU A 224 -16.22 4.50 -3.75
N GLY A 225 -15.52 4.63 -2.62
CA GLY A 225 -16.00 4.18 -1.31
C GLY A 225 -17.31 4.83 -0.85
N LEU A 226 -17.58 6.07 -1.26
CA LEU A 226 -18.84 6.78 -0.98
C LEU A 226 -19.94 6.48 -2.01
N ILE A 227 -19.55 6.14 -3.24
CA ILE A 227 -20.48 5.80 -4.33
C ILE A 227 -21.11 4.42 -4.11
N PHE A 228 -20.35 3.43 -3.60
CA PHE A 228 -20.89 2.08 -3.34
C PHE A 228 -22.14 2.08 -2.43
N PRO A 229 -22.16 2.81 -1.29
CA PRO A 229 -23.36 2.94 -0.46
C PRO A 229 -24.54 3.62 -1.16
N LEU A 230 -24.29 4.61 -2.01
CA LEU A 230 -25.34 5.31 -2.75
C LEU A 230 -25.98 4.40 -3.81
N LEU A 231 -25.16 3.56 -4.47
CA LEU A 231 -25.64 2.55 -5.42
C LEU A 231 -26.34 1.38 -4.73
N ALA A 232 -25.92 1.01 -3.52
CA ALA A 232 -26.60 0.00 -2.70
C ALA A 232 -28.02 0.45 -2.34
N ARG A 233 -28.19 1.70 -1.86
CA ARG A 233 -29.49 2.29 -1.51
C ARG A 233 -30.47 2.45 -2.68
N ARG A 234 -29.98 2.48 -3.93
CA ARG A 234 -30.82 2.55 -5.13
C ARG A 234 -31.34 1.18 -5.59
N ASN A 235 -30.74 0.09 -5.13
CA ASN A 235 -31.10 -1.28 -5.51
C ASN A 235 -31.82 -2.06 -4.38
N THR A 236 -32.03 -1.43 -3.23
CA THR A 236 -32.94 -1.86 -2.14
C THR A 236 -34.23 -1.07 -2.21
#